data_AF-A0A7S0UGL7-F1
#
_entry.id   AF-A0A7S0UGL7-F1
#
_cell.length_a   1.000
_cell.length_b   1.000
_cell.length_c   1.000
_cell.angle_alpha   90.00
_cell.angle_beta   90.00
_cell.angle_gamma   90.00
#
_symmetry.space_group_name_H-M   'P 1'
#
loop_
_entity.id
_entity.type
_entity.pdbx_description
1 polymer ?
#
loop_
_entity_poly.entity_id
_entity_poly.type
_entity_poly.pdbx_seq_one_letter_code
_entity_poly.pdbx_strand_id
1 'polypeptide(L)'
;PEAALIWAKNNNNNNILAAELPTSPSKPASRTGFDTGMGATPRKLPSTSLTMQQPTPHRRARMAIRALQARPQNQPPELQQESPEATERRLIRHFKEAVRFVSYEFSSELATYIVRRPYGIPTNPQGLFDHCRPPTDKPEAYQKRAHVSDKTTIEVAAIVKADNTPLLVFGVAGIRYQTNPNRKNVPPEWKHFEDVDAEDRPLGHVTYIDGQANEKEYSLDEILEEALLVREQYCGTLTSTALALPDLKQQQPQ
;
A
#
# COMPACT_ATOMS: atom_id res chain seq x y z
N PRO A 1 2.45 13.58 -0.92
CA PRO A 1 1.37 14.38 -0.31
C PRO A 1 0.73 15.41 -1.27
N GLU A 2 1.50 16.25 -1.98
CA GLU A 2 0.95 17.32 -2.83
C GLU A 2 0.14 16.80 -4.04
N ALA A 3 0.57 15.70 -4.67
CA ALA A 3 -0.16 15.08 -5.79
C ALA A 3 -1.56 14.58 -5.38
N ALA A 4 -1.70 13.97 -4.19
CA ALA A 4 -2.98 13.55 -3.64
C ALA A 4 -3.93 14.74 -3.40
N LEU A 5 -3.35 15.83 -2.88
CA LEU A 5 -4.00 17.12 -2.66
C LEU A 5 -4.47 17.77 -3.98
N ILE A 6 -3.64 17.74 -5.02
CA ILE A 6 -3.95 18.30 -6.34
C ILE A 6 -5.05 17.49 -7.02
N TRP A 7 -4.97 16.15 -6.98
CA TRP A 7 -6.00 15.28 -7.55
C TRP A 7 -7.37 15.55 -6.91
N ALA A 8 -7.44 15.58 -5.57
CA ALA A 8 -8.68 15.82 -4.86
C ALA A 8 -9.27 17.21 -5.13
N LYS A 9 -8.45 18.25 -5.24
CA LYS A 9 -8.90 19.61 -5.63
C LYS A 9 -9.46 19.64 -7.05
N ASN A 10 -8.81 18.96 -7.99
CA ASN A 10 -9.26 18.92 -9.39
C ASN A 10 -10.58 18.16 -9.54
N ASN A 11 -10.81 17.10 -8.75
CA ASN A 11 -12.04 16.33 -8.83
C ASN A 11 -13.24 17.02 -8.14
N ASN A 12 -13.00 17.76 -7.05
CA ASN A 12 -14.08 18.47 -6.34
C ASN A 12 -14.60 19.69 -7.14
N ASN A 13 -13.74 20.33 -7.95
CA ASN A 13 -14.15 21.45 -8.81
C ASN A 13 -14.94 21.02 -10.05
N ASN A 14 -14.85 19.76 -10.48
CA ASN A 14 -15.56 19.27 -11.67
C ASN A 14 -17.04 18.92 -11.41
N ASN A 15 -17.53 19.07 -10.18
CA ASN A 15 -18.91 18.70 -9.82
C ASN A 15 -19.92 19.87 -9.83
N ILE A 16 -19.51 21.09 -10.22
CA ILE A 16 -20.37 22.31 -10.15
C ILE A 16 -20.69 22.95 -11.52
N LEU A 17 -20.10 22.50 -12.63
CA LEU A 17 -20.36 23.12 -13.95
C LEU A 17 -20.79 22.09 -15.00
N ALA A 18 -22.04 21.66 -14.91
CA ALA A 18 -22.76 21.05 -16.03
C ALA A 18 -23.69 22.11 -16.66
N ALA A 19 -23.20 22.79 -17.69
CA ALA A 19 -24.02 23.61 -18.59
C ALA A 19 -23.52 23.49 -20.04
N GLU A 20 -24.37 22.84 -20.83
CA GLU A 20 -24.69 23.00 -22.25
C GLU A 20 -23.61 22.90 -23.36
N LEU A 21 -24.01 22.10 -24.37
CA LEU A 21 -23.32 21.65 -25.59
C LEU A 21 -23.04 22.78 -26.62
N PRO A 22 -22.24 22.53 -27.68
CA PRO A 22 -22.80 21.93 -28.90
C PRO A 22 -21.98 20.77 -29.50
N THR A 23 -22.74 19.84 -30.07
CA THR A 23 -22.39 18.67 -30.87
C THR A 23 -21.69 18.99 -32.20
N SER A 24 -20.82 18.08 -32.69
CA SER A 24 -20.48 17.91 -34.12
C SER A 24 -19.83 16.53 -34.41
N PRO A 25 -19.85 16.03 -35.67
CA PRO A 25 -20.03 14.60 -35.97
C PRO A 25 -18.82 13.85 -36.59
N SER A 26 -18.84 12.53 -36.38
CA SER A 26 -18.40 11.39 -37.23
C SER A 26 -17.14 11.45 -38.11
N LYS A 27 -16.27 10.42 -37.99
CA LYS A 27 -15.96 9.42 -39.04
C LYS A 27 -15.06 8.27 -38.54
N PRO A 28 -15.15 7.06 -39.13
CA PRO A 28 -14.30 5.90 -38.80
C PRO A 28 -13.13 5.75 -39.80
N ALA A 29 -12.00 5.21 -39.35
CA ALA A 29 -10.93 4.69 -40.20
C ALA A 29 -10.28 3.49 -39.49
N SER A 30 -10.45 2.27 -39.98
CA SER A 30 -9.66 1.62 -41.04
C SER A 30 -8.45 0.86 -40.49
N ARG A 31 -8.70 -0.44 -40.38
CA ARG A 31 -7.83 -1.63 -40.34
C ARG A 31 -6.61 -1.58 -41.29
N THR A 32 -5.43 -1.80 -40.74
CA THR A 32 -4.21 -2.39 -41.36
C THR A 32 -3.41 -2.98 -40.18
N GLY A 33 -3.06 -4.26 -40.05
CA GLY A 33 -2.65 -5.22 -41.06
C GLY A 33 -1.13 -5.15 -41.22
N PHE A 34 -0.36 -5.76 -40.31
CA PHE A 34 1.05 -6.09 -40.57
C PHE A 34 1.42 -7.43 -39.94
N ASP A 35 1.98 -8.27 -40.81
CA ASP A 35 2.34 -9.66 -40.65
C ASP A 35 3.87 -9.78 -40.82
N THR A 36 4.41 -10.87 -40.28
CA THR A 36 5.74 -11.47 -40.49
C THR A 36 7.00 -10.78 -39.95
N GLY A 37 7.78 -11.58 -39.21
CA GLY A 37 9.16 -11.27 -38.86
C GLY A 37 9.84 -12.38 -38.06
N MET A 38 10.06 -13.55 -38.68
CA MET A 38 10.94 -14.60 -38.16
C MET A 38 12.39 -14.09 -38.08
N GLY A 39 13.07 -14.38 -36.96
CA GLY A 39 14.49 -14.07 -36.77
C GLY A 39 15.12 -14.90 -35.66
N ALA A 40 15.67 -16.05 -36.02
CA ALA A 40 16.49 -16.89 -35.16
C ALA A 40 17.88 -16.26 -34.92
N THR A 41 18.44 -16.41 -33.71
CA THR A 41 19.79 -16.99 -33.47
C THR A 41 20.11 -17.00 -31.96
N PRO A 42 20.62 -18.12 -31.41
CA PRO A 42 21.11 -18.18 -30.03
C PRO A 42 22.61 -17.86 -29.97
N ARG A 43 22.98 -16.81 -29.25
CA ARG A 43 24.39 -16.49 -28.95
C ARG A 43 24.80 -17.16 -27.63
N LYS A 44 25.54 -18.28 -27.74
CA LYS A 44 26.30 -18.89 -26.65
C LYS A 44 27.40 -17.93 -26.19
N LEU A 45 27.41 -17.59 -24.90
CA LEU A 45 28.54 -16.91 -24.25
C LEU A 45 29.38 -17.93 -23.46
N PRO A 46 30.72 -17.76 -23.43
CA PRO A 46 31.63 -18.67 -22.76
C PRO A 46 31.61 -18.52 -21.23
N SER A 47 31.58 -19.67 -20.57
CA SER A 47 31.78 -19.85 -19.12
C SER A 47 33.23 -19.54 -18.74
N THR A 48 33.42 -18.48 -17.97
CA THR A 48 34.67 -18.22 -17.23
C THR A 48 34.51 -18.74 -15.81
N SER A 49 35.13 -19.90 -15.57
CA SER A 49 35.36 -20.49 -14.26
C SER A 49 36.31 -19.60 -13.45
N LEU A 50 35.78 -18.91 -12.43
CA LEU A 50 36.57 -18.30 -11.36
C LEU A 50 36.27 -19.04 -10.06
N THR A 51 37.14 -20.00 -9.76
CA THR A 51 37.21 -20.72 -8.49
C THR A 51 37.81 -19.78 -7.45
N MET A 52 37.00 -19.14 -6.61
CA MET A 52 37.48 -18.49 -5.38
C MET A 52 36.96 -19.21 -4.13
N GLN A 53 37.94 -19.53 -3.29
CA GLN A 53 37.92 -20.33 -2.08
C GLN A 53 36.72 -20.09 -1.15
N GLN A 54 36.05 -21.19 -0.79
CA GLN A 54 35.08 -21.22 0.30
C GLN A 54 35.75 -20.92 1.65
N PRO A 55 35.29 -19.93 2.43
CA PRO A 55 35.65 -19.82 3.82
C PRO A 55 34.94 -20.90 4.64
N THR A 56 35.74 -21.74 5.31
CA THR A 56 35.32 -22.84 6.19
C THR A 56 34.30 -22.41 7.27
N PRO A 57 33.26 -23.23 7.56
CA PRO A 57 32.11 -22.86 8.40
C PRO A 57 32.33 -22.92 9.93
N HIS A 58 33.56 -23.01 10.43
CA HIS A 58 33.81 -23.28 11.87
C HIS A 58 34.29 -22.10 12.72
N ARG A 59 34.37 -20.88 12.18
CA ARG A 59 34.92 -19.73 12.93
C ARG A 59 33.97 -18.56 13.20
N ARG A 60 32.65 -18.72 13.03
CA ARG A 60 31.62 -17.70 13.37
C ARG A 60 30.64 -18.08 14.47
N ALA A 61 30.83 -19.21 15.16
CA ALA A 61 29.86 -19.71 16.15
C ALA A 61 30.11 -19.28 17.61
N ARG A 62 31.13 -18.45 17.92
CA ARG A 62 31.52 -18.18 19.32
C ARG A 62 31.36 -16.75 19.83
N MET A 63 30.96 -15.79 18.99
CA MET A 63 30.84 -14.37 19.41
C MET A 63 29.40 -13.85 19.54
N ALA A 64 28.38 -14.64 19.18
CA ALA A 64 26.98 -14.17 19.16
C ALA A 64 26.10 -14.68 20.33
N ILE A 65 26.65 -15.40 21.31
CA ILE A 65 25.86 -15.97 22.43
C ILE A 65 25.86 -15.07 23.68
N ARG A 66 26.76 -14.08 23.77
CA ARG A 66 26.90 -13.25 24.99
C ARG A 66 26.05 -11.97 25.04
N ALA A 67 25.30 -11.63 23.99
CA ALA A 67 24.48 -10.43 23.95
C ALA A 67 23.01 -10.62 24.41
N LEU A 68 22.61 -11.86 24.76
CA LEU A 68 21.23 -12.18 25.19
C LEU A 68 21.14 -12.61 26.65
N GLN A 69 22.10 -12.23 27.50
CA GLN A 69 21.85 -12.27 28.95
C GLN A 69 20.98 -11.08 29.32
N ALA A 70 19.67 -11.26 29.18
CA ALA A 70 18.67 -10.41 29.77
C ALA A 70 19.04 -10.16 31.23
N ARG A 71 19.43 -8.92 31.55
CA ARG A 71 19.53 -8.49 32.94
C ARG A 71 18.17 -8.77 33.57
N PRO A 72 18.09 -9.42 34.74
CA PRO A 72 16.86 -9.45 35.52
C PRO A 72 16.59 -7.99 35.93
N GLN A 73 15.83 -7.27 35.10
CA GLN A 73 15.16 -6.08 35.55
C GLN A 73 14.27 -6.53 36.69
N ASN A 74 14.46 -5.93 37.87
CA ASN A 74 13.51 -5.95 38.96
C ASN A 74 12.17 -5.43 38.41
N GLN A 75 11.39 -6.32 37.79
CA GLN A 75 10.02 -6.01 37.42
C GLN A 75 9.27 -5.78 38.73
N PRO A 76 8.60 -4.64 38.91
CA PRO A 76 7.83 -4.37 40.10
C PRO A 76 6.83 -5.52 40.31
N PRO A 77 6.67 -6.03 41.56
CA PRO A 77 5.87 -7.22 41.87
C PRO A 77 4.35 -7.07 41.64
N GLU A 78 3.90 -5.98 41.02
CA GLU A 78 2.48 -5.61 40.89
C GLU A 78 1.79 -6.15 39.62
N LEU A 79 2.51 -6.84 38.72
CA LEU A 79 1.95 -7.38 37.46
C LEU A 79 1.31 -8.77 37.58
N GLN A 80 1.22 -9.37 38.78
CA GLN A 80 1.03 -10.82 38.85
C GLN A 80 -0.39 -11.37 38.61
N GLN A 81 -1.47 -10.57 38.51
CA GLN A 81 -2.81 -11.11 38.16
C GLN A 81 -3.72 -10.10 37.43
N GLU A 82 -3.27 -9.50 36.32
CA GLU A 82 -4.24 -8.85 35.41
C GLU A 82 -5.05 -9.92 34.65
N SER A 83 -6.36 -9.72 34.54
CA SER A 83 -7.19 -10.55 33.66
C SER A 83 -6.79 -10.33 32.20
N PRO A 84 -6.93 -11.35 31.33
CA PRO A 84 -6.60 -11.20 29.90
C PRO A 84 -7.36 -10.04 29.24
N GLU A 85 -8.61 -9.81 29.65
CA GLU A 85 -9.41 -8.68 29.18
C GLU A 85 -8.83 -7.31 29.59
N ALA A 86 -8.28 -7.19 30.80
CA ALA A 86 -7.64 -5.96 31.24
C ALA A 86 -6.37 -5.67 30.44
N THR A 87 -5.56 -6.72 30.20
CA THR A 87 -4.37 -6.62 29.35
C THR A 87 -4.71 -6.22 27.91
N GLU A 88 -5.75 -6.82 27.32
CA GLU A 88 -6.21 -6.48 25.97
C GLU A 88 -6.68 -5.02 25.88
N ARG A 89 -7.52 -4.57 26.82
CA ARG A 89 -7.98 -3.17 26.87
C ARG A 89 -6.82 -2.19 27.00
N ARG A 90 -5.79 -2.54 27.78
CA ARG A 90 -4.57 -1.74 27.92
C ARG A 90 -3.81 -1.68 26.60
N LEU A 91 -3.62 -2.81 25.92
CA LEU A 91 -2.93 -2.86 24.62
C LEU A 91 -3.68 -2.05 23.55
N ILE A 92 -5.00 -2.21 23.43
CA ILE A 92 -5.82 -1.44 22.49
C ILE A 92 -5.67 0.06 22.73
N ARG A 93 -5.58 0.49 24.01
CA ARG A 93 -5.32 1.90 24.35
C ARG A 93 -3.96 2.35 23.83
N HIS A 94 -2.90 1.55 24.02
CA HIS A 94 -1.56 1.86 23.49
C HIS A 94 -1.55 1.91 21.97
N PHE A 95 -2.22 0.99 21.28
CA PHE A 95 -2.34 1.03 19.83
C PHE A 95 -3.06 2.29 19.34
N LYS A 96 -4.18 2.67 19.96
CA LYS A 96 -4.88 3.93 19.64
C LYS A 96 -3.99 5.16 19.83
N GLU A 97 -3.15 5.15 20.85
CA GLU A 97 -2.19 6.22 21.11
C GLU A 97 -1.05 6.21 20.07
N ALA A 98 -0.46 5.03 19.78
CA ALA A 98 0.61 4.85 18.82
C ALA A 98 0.23 5.25 17.38
N VAL A 99 -1.00 4.96 16.94
CA VAL A 99 -1.50 5.34 15.60
C VAL A 99 -1.39 6.85 15.34
N ARG A 100 -1.36 7.69 16.39
CA ARG A 100 -1.22 9.14 16.25
C ARG A 100 0.20 9.57 15.90
N PHE A 101 1.20 8.76 16.22
CA PHE A 101 2.62 9.07 16.03
C PHE A 101 3.23 8.41 14.79
N VAL A 102 2.65 7.31 14.33
CA VAL A 102 3.16 6.55 13.18
C VAL A 102 2.72 7.20 11.88
N SER A 103 3.68 7.42 10.96
CA SER A 103 3.38 7.89 9.60
C SER A 103 2.49 6.88 8.88
N TYR A 104 1.45 7.39 8.23
CA TYR A 104 0.55 6.61 7.39
C TYR A 104 0.65 7.01 5.92
N GLU A 105 1.56 7.91 5.57
CA GLU A 105 1.83 8.36 4.21
C GLU A 105 3.23 7.90 3.80
N PHE A 106 3.31 7.28 2.63
CA PHE A 106 4.54 6.76 2.04
C PHE A 106 4.57 7.16 0.57
N SER A 107 5.77 7.25 -0.02
CA SER A 107 5.94 7.59 -1.44
C SER A 107 7.06 6.76 -2.02
N SER A 108 6.82 6.18 -3.19
CA SER A 108 7.84 5.55 -4.03
C SER A 108 8.02 6.34 -5.32
N GLU A 109 8.75 5.79 -6.28
CA GLU A 109 8.84 6.34 -7.65
C GLU A 109 7.52 6.20 -8.40
N LEU A 110 6.81 5.07 -8.22
CA LEU A 110 5.59 4.73 -8.95
C LEU A 110 4.35 5.44 -8.40
N ALA A 111 4.20 5.48 -7.07
CA ALA A 111 2.96 5.94 -6.44
C ALA A 111 3.17 6.63 -5.09
N THR A 112 2.11 7.29 -4.62
CA THR A 112 1.97 7.72 -3.23
C THR A 112 1.00 6.79 -2.52
N TYR A 113 1.40 6.21 -1.40
CA TYR A 113 0.60 5.27 -0.61
C TYR A 113 0.10 5.93 0.66
N ILE A 114 -1.18 5.71 0.97
CA ILE A 114 -1.84 6.20 2.18
C ILE A 114 -2.48 4.99 2.86
N VAL A 115 -2.04 4.68 4.06
CA VAL A 115 -2.57 3.58 4.88
C VAL A 115 -3.78 4.06 5.67
N ARG A 116 -4.88 3.32 5.63
CA ARG A 116 -6.07 3.63 6.42
C ARG A 116 -5.83 3.26 7.88
N ARG A 117 -5.78 4.26 8.76
CA ARG A 117 -5.53 4.07 10.19
C ARG A 117 -6.64 3.25 10.86
N PRO A 118 -6.30 2.23 11.68
CA PRO A 118 -7.26 1.41 12.39
C PRO A 118 -7.85 2.12 13.63
N TYR A 119 -8.70 1.40 14.37
CA TYR A 119 -9.24 1.81 15.68
C TYR A 119 -10.10 3.08 15.70
N GLY A 120 -10.76 3.39 14.57
CA GLY A 120 -11.68 4.52 14.46
C GLY A 120 -10.99 5.88 14.41
N ILE A 121 -9.67 5.91 14.21
CA ILE A 121 -8.93 7.16 14.06
C ILE A 121 -9.12 7.66 12.62
N PRO A 122 -9.69 8.86 12.42
CA PRO A 122 -10.04 9.34 11.09
C PRO A 122 -8.78 9.46 10.24
N THR A 123 -8.72 8.77 9.11
CA THR A 123 -7.62 8.93 8.14
C THR A 123 -8.13 9.84 7.05
N ASN A 124 -7.95 11.16 7.22
CA ASN A 124 -8.53 12.06 6.26
C ASN A 124 -7.64 13.27 6.01
N PRO A 125 -7.07 13.33 4.80
CA PRO A 125 -6.89 14.63 4.17
C PRO A 125 -8.04 15.00 3.22
N GLN A 126 -8.71 14.05 2.52
CA GLN A 126 -9.50 14.38 1.31
C GLN A 126 -10.55 13.37 0.80
N GLY A 127 -10.95 12.33 1.54
CA GLY A 127 -11.96 11.37 1.02
C GLY A 127 -11.45 10.40 -0.05
N LEU A 128 -10.12 10.26 -0.22
CA LEU A 128 -9.50 9.31 -1.16
C LEU A 128 -10.07 7.90 -1.07
N PHE A 129 -10.24 7.41 0.17
CA PHE A 129 -10.81 6.10 0.43
C PHE A 129 -12.28 5.98 0.02
N ASP A 130 -13.02 7.07 0.05
CA ASP A 130 -14.43 7.10 -0.36
C ASP A 130 -14.53 7.05 -1.89
N HIS A 131 -13.55 7.59 -2.61
CA HIS A 131 -13.45 7.46 -4.07
C HIS A 131 -13.11 6.04 -4.51
N CYS A 132 -12.38 5.26 -3.72
CA CYS A 132 -11.96 3.90 -4.10
C CYS A 132 -12.91 2.80 -3.60
N ARG A 133 -13.96 3.15 -2.86
CA ARG A 133 -14.93 2.18 -2.32
C ARG A 133 -16.15 2.04 -3.21
N PRO A 134 -16.78 0.85 -3.20
CA PRO A 134 -18.07 0.70 -3.83
C PRO A 134 -19.09 1.44 -2.95
N PRO A 135 -20.18 1.96 -3.52
CA PRO A 135 -21.23 2.63 -2.75
C PRO A 135 -21.85 1.76 -1.63
N THR A 136 -21.67 0.43 -1.70
CA THR A 136 -22.22 -0.54 -0.76
C THR A 136 -21.44 -0.64 0.55
N ASP A 137 -20.14 -0.29 0.57
CA ASP A 137 -19.30 -0.48 1.76
C ASP A 137 -19.37 0.71 2.71
N LYS A 138 -19.99 0.51 3.87
CA LYS A 138 -20.07 1.55 4.91
C LYS A 138 -18.69 1.76 5.56
N PRO A 139 -18.24 3.03 5.75
CA PRO A 139 -16.97 3.33 6.41
C PRO A 139 -16.82 2.71 7.81
N GLU A 140 -17.94 2.54 8.53
CA GLU A 140 -18.03 1.95 9.87
C GLU A 140 -17.63 0.47 9.89
N ALA A 141 -17.85 -0.28 8.80
CA ALA A 141 -17.52 -1.70 8.72
C ALA A 141 -16.00 -1.90 8.88
N TYR A 142 -15.21 -0.99 8.31
CA TYR A 142 -13.76 -1.02 8.47
C TYR A 142 -13.32 -0.77 9.91
N GLN A 143 -13.89 0.22 10.58
CA GLN A 143 -13.47 0.58 11.94
C GLN A 143 -13.66 -0.58 12.93
N LYS A 144 -14.65 -1.45 12.67
CA LYS A 144 -14.92 -2.65 13.46
C LYS A 144 -13.99 -3.82 13.15
N ARG A 145 -13.53 -3.96 11.91
CA ARG A 145 -12.67 -5.08 11.47
C ARG A 145 -11.17 -4.79 11.51
N ALA A 146 -10.77 -3.53 11.35
CA ALA A 146 -9.37 -3.16 11.14
C ALA A 146 -8.55 -3.35 12.41
N HIS A 147 -7.58 -4.26 12.35
CA HIS A 147 -6.74 -4.62 13.47
C HIS A 147 -5.29 -4.87 13.04
N VAL A 148 -4.32 -4.30 13.74
CA VAL A 148 -2.89 -4.37 13.34
C VAL A 148 -2.29 -5.78 13.42
N SER A 149 -2.85 -6.66 14.26
CA SER A 149 -2.41 -8.06 14.31
C SER A 149 -2.78 -8.84 13.06
N ASP A 150 -3.79 -8.36 12.31
CA ASP A 150 -4.21 -8.93 11.04
C ASP A 150 -4.03 -7.91 9.93
N LYS A 151 -2.86 -7.97 9.29
CA LYS A 151 -2.46 -7.06 8.20
C LYS A 151 -3.50 -7.05 7.07
N THR A 152 -4.22 -8.14 6.83
CA THR A 152 -5.19 -8.24 5.73
C THR A 152 -6.41 -7.34 5.91
N THR A 153 -6.70 -6.96 7.16
CA THR A 153 -7.80 -6.05 7.50
C THR A 153 -7.47 -4.58 7.24
N ILE A 154 -6.20 -4.26 6.99
CA ILE A 154 -5.72 -2.90 6.75
C ILE A 154 -5.79 -2.58 5.26
N GLU A 155 -6.44 -1.46 4.96
CA GLU A 155 -6.59 -0.93 3.60
C GLU A 155 -5.46 0.06 3.29
N VAL A 156 -4.93 -0.01 2.07
CA VAL A 156 -3.94 0.95 1.55
C VAL A 156 -4.47 1.55 0.26
N ALA A 157 -4.64 2.87 0.23
CA ALA A 157 -4.93 3.57 -1.01
C ALA A 157 -3.60 3.98 -1.67
N ALA A 158 -3.46 3.75 -2.96
CA ALA A 158 -2.34 4.26 -3.73
C ALA A 158 -2.83 5.25 -4.79
N ILE A 159 -2.04 6.29 -5.05
CA ILE A 159 -2.25 7.23 -6.14
C ILE A 159 -1.03 7.12 -7.04
N VAL A 160 -1.23 6.59 -8.24
CA VAL A 160 -0.16 6.38 -9.21
C VAL A 160 0.31 7.75 -9.70
N LYS A 161 1.61 8.03 -9.64
CA LYS A 161 2.16 9.35 -9.99
C LYS A 161 2.08 9.66 -11.48
N ALA A 162 2.06 8.62 -12.32
CA ALA A 162 2.01 8.72 -13.77
C ALA A 162 0.76 9.45 -14.28
N ASP A 163 -0.41 9.07 -13.77
CA ASP A 163 -1.72 9.50 -14.27
C ASP A 163 -2.65 10.02 -13.16
N ASN A 164 -2.19 10.00 -11.90
CA ASN A 164 -2.97 10.29 -10.71
C ASN A 164 -4.20 9.37 -10.52
N THR A 165 -4.17 8.15 -11.08
CA THR A 165 -5.25 7.19 -10.89
C THR A 165 -5.21 6.63 -9.47
N PRO A 166 -6.32 6.69 -8.72
CA PRO A 166 -6.40 6.08 -7.40
C PRO A 166 -6.72 4.58 -7.50
N LEU A 167 -6.11 3.80 -6.62
CA LEU A 167 -6.42 2.38 -6.42
C LEU A 167 -6.43 2.03 -4.93
N LEU A 168 -7.11 0.94 -4.60
CA LEU A 168 -7.25 0.44 -3.23
C LEU A 168 -6.76 -0.99 -3.16
N VAL A 169 -5.83 -1.23 -2.24
CA VAL A 169 -5.35 -2.55 -1.85
C VAL A 169 -5.97 -2.95 -0.51
N PHE A 170 -6.49 -4.16 -0.42
CA PHE A 170 -7.22 -4.70 0.73
C PHE A 170 -7.09 -6.22 0.81
N GLY A 171 -7.54 -6.85 1.90
CA GLY A 171 -7.55 -8.32 2.01
C GLY A 171 -6.15 -8.93 1.97
N VAL A 172 -5.99 -10.12 1.39
CA VAL A 172 -4.68 -10.77 1.26
C VAL A 172 -3.84 -10.04 0.19
N ALA A 173 -4.29 -10.14 -1.06
CA ALA A 173 -3.73 -9.45 -2.23
C ALA A 173 -4.86 -8.86 -3.09
N GLY A 174 -5.91 -8.33 -2.45
CA GLY A 174 -7.05 -7.74 -3.13
C GLY A 174 -6.72 -6.35 -3.66
N ILE A 175 -7.13 -6.07 -4.89
CA ILE A 175 -6.95 -4.78 -5.53
C ILE A 175 -8.23 -4.32 -6.22
N ARG A 176 -8.48 -3.02 -6.12
CA ARG A 176 -9.57 -2.36 -6.83
C ARG A 176 -9.09 -1.07 -7.44
N TYR A 177 -9.42 -0.86 -8.72
CA TYR A 177 -9.04 0.33 -9.45
C TYR A 177 -10.11 0.67 -10.50
N GLN A 178 -10.14 1.94 -10.89
CA GLN A 178 -11.05 2.40 -11.92
C GLN A 178 -10.43 2.23 -13.30
N THR A 179 -11.15 1.60 -14.21
CA THR A 179 -10.80 1.59 -15.63
C THR A 179 -11.37 2.84 -16.30
N ASN A 180 -10.54 3.52 -17.09
CA ASN A 180 -10.90 4.72 -17.84
C ASN A 180 -11.40 5.91 -16.98
N PRO A 181 -10.61 6.44 -16.03
CA PRO A 181 -11.02 7.56 -15.17
C PRO A 181 -11.41 8.84 -15.93
N ASN A 182 -10.92 9.02 -17.16
CA ASN A 182 -11.06 10.25 -17.92
C ASN A 182 -12.28 10.28 -18.89
N ARG A 183 -13.12 9.24 -18.94
CA ARG A 183 -14.28 9.21 -19.85
C ARG A 183 -15.48 9.97 -19.28
N LYS A 184 -15.68 11.22 -19.74
CA LYS A 184 -16.70 12.15 -19.23
C LYS A 184 -18.18 11.72 -19.35
N ASN A 185 -18.50 10.67 -20.10
CA ASN A 185 -19.89 10.26 -20.38
C ASN A 185 -20.19 8.79 -20.04
N VAL A 186 -19.24 8.08 -19.43
CA VAL A 186 -19.41 6.68 -19.07
C VAL A 186 -19.23 6.58 -17.57
N PRO A 187 -20.15 5.91 -16.85
CA PRO A 187 -19.96 5.69 -15.42
C PRO A 187 -18.63 4.99 -15.16
N PRO A 188 -17.96 5.32 -14.04
CA PRO A 188 -16.68 4.73 -13.69
C PRO A 188 -16.82 3.20 -13.58
N GLU A 189 -16.13 2.45 -14.45
CA GLU A 189 -16.10 1.00 -14.39
C GLU A 189 -14.96 0.55 -13.45
N TRP A 190 -15.33 -0.06 -12.33
CA TRP A 190 -14.39 -0.54 -11.34
C TRP A 190 -14.04 -2.00 -11.60
N LYS A 191 -12.74 -2.28 -11.73
CA LYS A 191 -12.24 -3.65 -11.64
C LYS A 191 -11.94 -3.99 -10.20
N HIS A 192 -12.36 -5.16 -9.77
CA HIS A 192 -12.22 -5.68 -8.41
C HIS A 192 -11.65 -7.09 -8.49
N PHE A 193 -10.55 -7.30 -7.80
CA PHE A 193 -9.96 -8.62 -7.56
C PHE A 193 -9.85 -8.81 -6.05
N GLU A 194 -10.40 -9.90 -5.52
CA GLU A 194 -10.37 -10.18 -4.07
C GLU A 194 -8.99 -10.72 -3.64
N ASP A 195 -8.39 -11.54 -4.49
CA ASP A 195 -7.07 -12.14 -4.28
C ASP A 195 -6.40 -12.37 -5.64
N VAL A 196 -5.40 -11.56 -5.95
CA VAL A 196 -4.67 -11.64 -7.23
C VAL A 196 -3.80 -12.90 -7.29
N ASP A 197 -3.27 -13.36 -6.16
CA ASP A 197 -2.42 -14.55 -6.10
C ASP A 197 -3.21 -15.82 -6.43
N ALA A 198 -4.50 -15.85 -6.09
CA ALA A 198 -5.39 -16.97 -6.37
C ALA A 198 -5.76 -17.11 -7.85
N GLU A 199 -5.78 -16.00 -8.59
CA GLU A 199 -6.14 -15.97 -10.02
C GLU A 199 -4.98 -16.41 -10.94
N ASP A 200 -3.75 -16.46 -10.41
CA ASP A 200 -2.52 -16.83 -11.14
C ASP A 200 -2.36 -16.09 -12.48
N ARG A 201 -2.77 -14.81 -12.49
CA ARG A 201 -2.74 -13.96 -13.69
C ARG A 201 -2.20 -12.58 -13.33
N PRO A 202 -1.28 -12.03 -14.17
CA PRO A 202 -0.79 -10.67 -13.95
C PRO A 202 -1.91 -9.66 -14.14
N LEU A 203 -1.92 -8.60 -13.33
CA LEU A 203 -2.85 -7.49 -13.45
C LEU A 203 -2.63 -6.70 -14.74
N GLY A 204 -1.41 -6.73 -15.27
CA GLY A 204 -1.01 -6.14 -16.53
C GLY A 204 -0.35 -4.78 -16.38
N HIS A 205 -0.10 -4.15 -17.53
CA HIS A 205 0.63 -2.88 -17.62
C HIS A 205 -0.32 -1.77 -18.09
N VAL A 206 -0.06 -0.55 -17.62
CA VAL A 206 -0.75 0.65 -18.07
C VAL A 206 0.25 1.55 -18.77
N THR A 207 -0.02 1.82 -20.04
CA THR A 207 0.76 2.74 -20.85
C THR A 207 0.23 4.17 -20.69
N TYR A 208 1.14 5.12 -20.51
CA TYR A 208 0.83 6.55 -20.37
C TYR A 208 1.85 7.40 -21.12
N ILE A 209 1.47 8.64 -21.42
CA ILE A 209 2.36 9.63 -22.03
C ILE A 209 2.80 10.57 -20.91
N ASP A 210 4.11 10.68 -20.70
CA ASP A 210 4.65 11.57 -19.67
C ASP A 210 4.65 13.05 -20.10
N GLY A 211 5.07 13.94 -19.18
CA GLY A 211 5.16 15.37 -19.47
C GLY A 211 6.17 15.76 -20.56
N GLN A 212 6.99 14.82 -21.04
CA GLN A 212 7.96 14.99 -22.14
C GLN A 212 7.46 14.33 -23.44
N ALA A 213 6.18 13.95 -23.50
CA ALA A 213 5.56 13.24 -24.62
C ALA A 213 6.20 11.88 -24.94
N ASN A 214 6.87 11.24 -23.96
CA ASN A 214 7.37 9.87 -24.11
C ASN A 214 6.31 8.87 -23.66
N GLU A 215 6.18 7.79 -24.41
CA GLU A 215 5.40 6.63 -24.01
C GLU A 215 6.15 5.86 -22.92
N LYS A 216 5.51 5.67 -21.78
CA LYS A 216 6.01 4.91 -20.63
C LYS A 216 4.95 3.92 -20.19
N GLU A 217 5.36 2.90 -19.46
CA GLU A 217 4.47 1.92 -18.87
C GLU A 217 4.78 1.74 -17.39
N TYR A 218 3.76 1.40 -16.60
CA TYR A 218 3.91 0.92 -15.23
C TYR A 218 3.15 -0.38 -15.05
N SER A 219 3.69 -1.27 -14.21
CA SER A 219 3.05 -2.54 -13.85
C SER A 219 2.10 -2.33 -12.67
N LEU A 220 0.87 -2.87 -12.78
CA LEU A 220 -0.07 -2.88 -11.65
C LEU A 220 0.36 -3.88 -10.57
N ASP A 221 1.06 -4.94 -10.96
CA ASP A 221 1.59 -5.95 -10.05
C ASP A 221 2.66 -5.33 -9.13
N GLU A 222 3.56 -4.50 -9.66
CA GLU A 222 4.57 -3.78 -8.87
C GLU A 222 3.96 -2.83 -7.84
N ILE A 223 2.89 -2.11 -8.21
CA ILE A 223 2.19 -1.20 -7.28
C ILE A 223 1.47 -1.97 -6.19
N LEU A 224 0.88 -3.13 -6.52
CA LEU A 224 0.29 -4.03 -5.54
C LEU A 224 1.36 -4.51 -4.54
N GLU A 225 2.49 -5.01 -5.02
CA GLU A 225 3.59 -5.47 -4.19
C GLU A 225 4.12 -4.37 -3.25
N GLU A 226 4.39 -3.17 -3.78
CA GLU A 226 4.82 -2.03 -2.96
C GLU A 226 3.76 -1.65 -1.90
N ALA A 227 2.47 -1.66 -2.24
CA ALA A 227 1.40 -1.38 -1.29
C ALA A 227 1.32 -2.43 -0.17
N LEU A 228 1.53 -3.71 -0.49
CA LEU A 228 1.57 -4.80 0.49
C LEU A 228 2.76 -4.65 1.45
N LEU A 229 3.94 -4.26 0.93
CA LEU A 229 5.12 -3.97 1.74
C LEU A 229 4.90 -2.77 2.66
N VAL A 230 4.30 -1.69 2.14
CA VAL A 230 3.93 -0.50 2.94
C VAL A 230 2.99 -0.89 4.07
N ARG A 231 1.99 -1.74 3.80
CA ARG A 231 1.05 -2.26 4.81
C ARG A 231 1.76 -3.02 5.91
N GLU A 232 2.68 -3.91 5.54
CA GLU A 232 3.48 -4.68 6.49
C GLU A 232 4.36 -3.78 7.35
N GLN A 233 5.10 -2.86 6.73
CA GLN A 233 5.97 -1.91 7.41
C GLN A 233 5.19 -1.03 8.39
N TYR A 234 4.02 -0.53 7.98
CA TYR A 234 3.12 0.25 8.84
C TYR A 234 2.70 -0.54 10.07
N CYS A 235 2.22 -1.78 9.90
CA CYS A 235 1.77 -2.62 11.01
C CYS A 235 2.92 -2.97 11.96
N GLY A 236 4.12 -3.26 11.43
CA GLY A 236 5.31 -3.55 12.23
C GLY A 236 5.78 -2.34 13.05
N THR A 237 5.79 -1.16 12.44
CA THR A 237 6.15 0.10 13.13
C THR A 237 5.10 0.42 14.20
N LEU A 238 3.81 0.29 13.88
CA LEU A 238 2.73 0.53 14.82
C LEU A 238 2.77 -0.39 16.04
N THR A 239 3.05 -1.67 15.83
CA THR A 239 3.24 -2.65 16.91
C THR A 239 4.43 -2.28 17.78
N SER A 240 5.56 -1.94 17.18
CA SER A 240 6.77 -1.55 17.92
C SER A 240 6.54 -0.28 18.75
N THR A 241 5.90 0.74 18.16
CA THR A 241 5.56 1.99 18.86
C THR A 241 4.60 1.75 20.02
N ALA A 242 3.55 0.94 19.82
CA ALA A 242 2.58 0.65 20.88
C ALA A 242 3.20 -0.05 22.10
N LEU A 243 4.15 -0.96 21.86
CA LEU A 243 4.86 -1.68 22.93
C LEU A 243 5.87 -0.80 23.68
N ALA A 244 6.39 0.27 23.07
CA ALA A 244 7.34 1.20 23.68
C ALA A 244 6.69 2.33 24.50
N LEU A 245 5.38 2.56 24.37
CA LEU A 245 4.65 3.62 25.08
C LEU A 245 4.69 3.54 26.63
N PRO A 246 4.63 2.36 27.28
CA PRO A 246 4.72 2.26 28.73
C PRO A 246 6.02 2.85 29.29
N ASP A 247 7.13 2.64 28.60
CA ASP A 247 8.46 3.05 29.04
C ASP A 247 8.64 4.58 29.00
N LEU A 248 8.00 5.24 28.03
CA LEU A 248 8.03 6.69 27.87
C LEU A 248 7.34 7.43 29.02
N LYS A 249 6.26 6.86 29.58
CA LYS A 249 5.51 7.49 30.68
C LYS A 249 6.24 7.41 32.02
N GLN A 250 7.15 6.45 32.19
CA GLN A 250 7.95 6.32 33.42
C GLN A 250 9.17 7.25 33.46
N GLN A 251 9.56 7.84 32.31
CA GLN A 251 10.77 8.66 32.19
C GLN A 251 10.53 10.17 32.33
N GLN A 252 9.31 10.64 32.53
CA GLN A 252 9.06 12.06 32.85
C GLN A 252 9.23 12.28 34.36
N PRO A 253 10.33 12.90 34.84
CA PRO A 253 10.44 13.29 36.24
C PRO A 253 9.35 14.31 36.55
N GLN A 254 8.62 14.07 37.64
CA GLN A 254 7.62 15.01 38.18
C GLN A 254 8.25 16.31 38.65
#